data_AF-A0A3B9GBV8-F1
#
_entry.id   AF-A0A3B9GBV8-F1
#
_cell.length_a   1.000
_cell.length_b   1.000
_cell.length_c   1.000
_cell.angle_alpha   90.00
_cell.angle_beta   90.00
_cell.angle_gamma   90.00
#
_symmetry.space_group_name_H-M   'P 1'
#
loop_
_entity.id
_entity.type
_entity.pdbx_description
1 polymer ?
#
loop_
_entity_poly.entity_id
_entity_poly.type
_entity_poly.pdbx_seq_one_letter_code
_entity_poly.pdbx_strand_id
1 'polypeptide(L)' 'ALSAASDLAMTGEQNPAAYLRSAKKHLLANAPDSFSIEYLELIDAESMQAISKVTKPAILATACFYGDIRLIDHVNILDG' A
#
# COMPACT_ATOMS: atom_id res chain seq x y z
N ALA A 1 -0.72 -9.39 0.08
CA ALA A 1 0.31 -8.59 -0.62
C ALA A 1 0.59 -7.28 0.11
N LEU A 2 -0.44 -6.51 0.47
CA LEU A 2 -0.31 -5.25 1.23
C LEU A 2 0.26 -5.46 2.65
N SER A 3 -0.09 -6.57 3.33
CA SER A 3 0.41 -6.90 4.67
C SER A 3 1.95 -6.93 4.77
N ALA A 4 2.65 -7.34 3.71
CA ALA A 4 4.12 -7.34 3.69
C ALA A 4 4.74 -5.92 3.77
N ALA A 5 3.97 -4.88 3.46
CA ALA A 5 4.38 -3.50 3.70
C ALA A 5 4.14 -3.09 5.16
N SER A 6 3.09 -3.60 5.81
CA SER A 6 2.83 -3.34 7.24
C SER A 6 3.97 -3.82 8.13
N ASP A 7 4.68 -4.90 7.75
CA ASP A 7 5.82 -5.41 8.53
C ASP A 7 6.97 -4.39 8.64
N LEU A 8 7.09 -3.46 7.69
CA LEU A 8 8.09 -2.38 7.75
C LEU A 8 7.79 -1.35 8.85
N ALA A 9 6.53 -1.21 9.26
CA ALA A 9 6.20 -0.33 10.38
C ALA A 9 6.78 -0.83 11.69
N MET A 10 6.90 -2.15 11.86
CA MET A 10 7.52 -2.76 13.05
C MET A 10 9.01 -2.41 13.18
N THR A 11 9.69 -2.06 12.09
CA THR A 11 11.11 -1.64 12.12
C THR A 11 11.29 -0.14 12.35
N GLY A 12 10.18 0.61 12.46
CA GLY A 12 10.20 2.06 12.56
C GLY A 12 10.48 2.76 11.23
N GLU A 13 10.25 2.10 10.08
CA GLU A 13 10.36 2.75 8.78
C GLU A 13 9.35 3.90 8.67
N GLN A 14 9.81 5.06 8.21
CA GLN A 14 9.00 6.28 8.13
C GLN A 14 8.86 6.79 6.69
N ASN A 15 9.60 6.22 5.74
CA ASN A 15 9.61 6.62 4.33
C ASN A 15 8.49 5.92 3.55
N PRO A 16 7.46 6.64 3.07
CA PRO A 16 6.38 6.08 2.27
C PRO A 16 6.84 5.27 1.06
N ALA A 17 7.94 5.68 0.42
CA ALA A 17 8.46 5.01 -0.76
C ALA A 17 8.93 3.57 -0.47
N ALA A 18 9.33 3.25 0.78
CA ALA A 18 9.70 1.90 1.18
C ALA A 18 8.47 0.97 1.20
N TYR A 19 7.37 1.44 1.80
CA TYR A 19 6.09 0.73 1.84
C TYR A 19 5.54 0.46 0.43
N LEU A 20 5.48 1.52 -0.40
CA LEU A 20 5.01 1.42 -1.78
C LEU A 20 5.84 0.43 -2.60
N ARG A 21 7.16 0.46 -2.44
CA ARG A 21 8.07 -0.47 -3.13
C ARG A 21 7.86 -1.92 -2.67
N SER A 22 7.72 -2.15 -1.36
CA SER A 22 7.47 -3.48 -0.80
C SER A 22 6.14 -4.04 -1.30
N ALA A 23 5.06 -3.26 -1.21
CA ALA A 23 3.74 -3.66 -1.67
C ALA A 23 3.72 -3.92 -3.18
N LYS A 24 4.27 -3.00 -3.98
CA LYS A 24 4.36 -3.17 -5.44
C LYS A 24 5.14 -4.42 -5.83
N LYS A 25 6.26 -4.70 -5.16
CA LYS A 25 7.04 -5.93 -5.38
C LYS A 25 6.19 -7.17 -5.15
N HIS A 26 5.43 -7.23 -4.06
CA HIS A 26 4.60 -8.40 -3.73
C HIS A 26 3.36 -8.52 -4.60
N LEU A 27 2.74 -7.40 -4.99
CA LEU A 27 1.60 -7.40 -5.92
C LEU A 27 2.02 -7.97 -7.28
N LEU A 28 3.21 -7.61 -7.77
CA LEU A 28 3.67 -8.01 -9.11
C LEU A 28 4.38 -9.36 -9.16
N ALA A 29 4.84 -9.92 -8.04
CA ALA A 29 5.71 -11.10 -8.03
C ALA A 29 5.11 -12.34 -8.72
N ASN A 30 3.79 -12.54 -8.61
CA ASN A 30 3.07 -13.66 -9.23
C ASN A 30 1.77 -13.19 -9.91
N ALA A 31 1.74 -11.93 -10.34
CA ALA A 31 0.58 -11.38 -11.01
C ALA A 31 0.46 -11.97 -12.43
N PRO A 32 -0.75 -12.29 -12.91
CA PRO A 32 -0.95 -12.61 -14.32
C PRO A 32 -0.71 -11.37 -15.19
N ASP A 33 -0.50 -11.56 -16.49
CA ASP A 33 -0.28 -10.46 -17.45
C ASP A 33 -1.47 -9.49 -17.54
N SER A 34 -2.68 -9.96 -17.21
CA SER A 34 -3.91 -9.14 -17.16
C SER A 34 -4.03 -8.29 -15.90
N PHE A 35 -3.08 -8.39 -14.97
CA PHE A 35 -3.09 -7.61 -13.74
C PHE A 35 -2.51 -6.22 -13.96
N SER A 36 -3.20 -5.19 -13.48
CA SER A 36 -2.66 -3.83 -13.50
C SER A 36 -3.01 -3.08 -12.21
N ILE A 37 -2.11 -2.21 -11.77
CA ILE A 37 -2.33 -1.36 -10.60
C ILE A 37 -2.86 -0.03 -11.12
N GLU A 38 -4.07 0.34 -10.73
CA GLU A 38 -4.65 1.65 -11.02
C GLU A 38 -4.03 2.70 -10.10
N TYR A 39 -4.01 2.43 -8.80
CA TYR A 39 -3.27 3.22 -7.83
C TYR A 39 -2.74 2.35 -6.69
N LEU A 40 -1.65 2.83 -6.10
CA LEU A 40 -1.09 2.31 -4.86
C LEU A 40 -0.50 3.50 -4.12
N GLU A 41 -1.14 3.89 -3.01
CA GLU A 41 -0.85 5.13 -2.31
C GLU A 41 -0.78 4.92 -0.81
N LEU A 42 0.08 5.69 -0.15
CA LEU A 42 0.16 5.75 1.29
C LEU A 42 -0.40 7.10 1.75
N ILE A 43 -1.50 7.03 2.49
CA ILE A 43 -2.30 8.19 2.89
C ILE A 43 -2.43 8.25 4.41
N ASP A 44 -2.73 9.45 4.90
CA ASP A 44 -3.14 9.67 6.28
C ASP A 44 -4.52 9.05 6.53
N ALA A 45 -4.67 8.35 7.66
CA ALA A 45 -5.91 7.63 7.98
C ALA A 45 -7.12 8.55 8.20
N GLU A 46 -6.90 9.82 8.59
CA GLU A 46 -7.98 10.78 8.88
C GLU A 46 -8.29 11.68 7.67
N SER A 47 -7.28 12.36 7.14
CA SER A 47 -7.47 13.34 6.06
C SER A 47 -7.57 12.71 4.67
N MET A 48 -7.23 11.43 4.53
CA MET A 48 -7.17 10.71 3.25
C MET A 48 -6.24 11.39 2.23
N GLN A 49 -5.27 12.18 2.70
CA GLN A 49 -4.27 12.85 1.87
C GLN A 49 -2.96 12.07 1.84
N ALA A 50 -2.23 12.16 0.73
CA ALA A 50 -0.90 11.59 0.62
C ALA A 50 0.04 12.14 1.71
N ILE A 51 0.85 11.25 2.30
CA ILE A 51 1.80 11.61 3.34
C ILE A 51 3.23 11.53 2.83
N SER A 52 4.08 12.44 3.31
CA SER A 52 5.53 12.42 3.05
C SER A 52 6.30 11.61 4.09
N LYS A 53 5.67 11.30 5.25
CA LYS A 53 6.28 10.57 6.35
C LYS A 53 5.25 9.83 7.20
N VAL A 54 5.54 8.57 7.57
CA VAL A 54 4.70 7.75 8.46
C VAL A 54 5.03 8.10 9.91
N THR A 55 4.31 9.08 10.47
CA THR A 55 4.49 9.54 11.86
C THR A 55 3.20 9.51 12.68
N LYS A 56 2.11 9.17 12.02
CA LYS A 56 0.75 9.11 12.55
C LYS A 56 0.03 7.97 11.83
N PRO A 57 -1.18 7.57 12.28
CA PRO A 57 -1.91 6.49 11.64
C PRO A 57 -2.05 6.71 10.12
N ALA A 58 -1.67 5.68 9.37
CA ALA A 58 -1.55 5.74 7.92
C ALA A 58 -2.13 4.48 7.28
N ILE A 59 -2.74 4.65 6.12
CA ILE A 59 -3.37 3.58 5.34
C ILE A 59 -2.61 3.44 4.03
N LEU A 60 -2.23 2.20 3.70
CA LEU A 60 -1.76 1.85 2.36
C LEU A 60 -2.97 1.34 1.56
N ALA A 61 -3.41 2.12 0.59
CA ALA A 61 -4.58 1.81 -0.23
C ALA A 61 -4.17 1.44 -1.65
N THR A 62 -4.91 0.53 -2.28
CA THR A 62 -4.71 0.17 -3.68
C THR A 62 -6.03 -0.09 -4.40
N ALA A 63 -6.05 0.22 -5.68
CA ALA A 63 -6.97 -0.40 -6.61
C ALA A 63 -6.18 -1.07 -7.73
N CYS A 64 -6.61 -2.25 -8.11
CA CYS A 64 -6.01 -3.01 -9.19
C CYS A 64 -7.09 -3.69 -10.03
N PHE A 65 -6.73 -4.01 -11.26
CA PHE A 65 -7.55 -4.81 -12.15
C PHE A 65 -6.98 -6.21 -12.25
N TYR A 66 -7.87 -7.21 -12.27
CA TYR A 66 -7.56 -8.60 -12.60
C TYR A 66 -8.41 -8.96 -13.82
N GLY A 67 -7.84 -8.75 -15.02
CA GLY A 67 -8.66 -8.70 -16.24
C GLY A 67 -9.67 -7.54 -16.15
N ASP A 68 -10.96 -7.85 -16.29
CA ASP A 68 -12.03 -6.84 -16.26
C ASP A 68 -12.55 -6.54 -14.84
N ILE A 69 -12.06 -7.24 -13.83
CA ILE A 69 -12.53 -7.10 -12.44
C ILE A 69 -11.68 -6.08 -11.70
N ARG A 70 -12.31 -5.04 -11.18
CA ARG A 70 -11.67 -4.03 -10.32
C ARG A 70 -11.75 -4.44 -8.86
N LEU A 71 -10.59 -4.58 -8.22
CA LEU A 71 -10.43 -4.89 -6.82
C LEU A 71 -9.89 -3.65 -6.08
N ILE A 72 -10.41 -3.39 -4.89
CA ILE A 72 -9.92 -2.35 -3.99
C ILE A 72 -9.57 -3.03 -2.67
N ASP A 73 -8.42 -2.67 -2.12
CA ASP A 73 -8.00 -3.17 -0.81
C ASP A 73 -7.17 -2.11 -0.08
N HIS A 74 -7.07 -2.24 1.24
CA HIS A 74 -6.23 -1.39 2.06
C HIS A 74 -5.69 -2.12 3.29
N VAL A 75 -4.61 -1.60 3.86
CA VAL A 75 -4.08 -2.06 5.15
C VAL A 75 -3.63 -0.87 5.98
N ASN A 76 -3.78 -0.97 7.30
CA ASN A 76 -3.20 0.00 8.23
C ASN A 76 -1.70 -0.25 8.34
N ILE A 77 -0.91 0.82 8.34
CA ILE A 77 0.54 0.75 8.50
C ILE A 77 0.94 1.11 9.92
N LEU A 78 0.29 2.10 10.51
CA LEU A 78 0.50 2.48 11.90
C LEU A 78 -0.87 2.62 12.54
N ASP A 79 -1.12 1.88 13.60
CA ASP A 79 -2.30 2.03 14.44
C ASP A 79 -1.94 2.98 15.60
N GLY A 80 -2.88 3.85 15.98
CA GLY A 80 -2.72 4.83 17.05
C GLY A 80 -2.79 4.22 18.44
#